data_AF-A0A7V7FQ62-F1
#
_entry.id   AF-A0A7V7FQ62-F1
#
_cell.length_a   1.000
_cell.length_b   1.000
_cell.length_c   1.000
_cell.angle_alpha   90.00
_cell.angle_beta   90.00
_cell.angle_gamma   90.00
#
_symmetry.space_group_name_H-M   'P 1'
#
loop_
_entity.id
_entity.type
_entity.pdbx_description
1 polymer ?
#
loop_
_entity_poly.entity_id
_entity_poly.type
_entity_poly.pdbx_seq_one_letter_code
_entity_poly.pdbx_strand_id
1 'polypeptide(L)'
;DPVGGDSSLYKENTVFLESGSLILGLPAVDDKSSASGGAPENGSEERQLTFAADAPLGELTPNTVAAWSRILHAMPDAKLILANHDFHTETNAARLVELFGDFGVAHRVDVIKEPDPVAFFRFGDICLLPLHTLRPDIVVDALAAGLPVICPAGTGRHTRQAGSVLCHLGLGGDMVASTDDGYVELALGWARDERRRREFGGGVGERLQSAPFFDPAVRASELEKAFESLWRQTCEMAAS
;
A
#
# COMPACT_ATOMS: atom_id res chain seq x y z
N ASP A 1 -8.48 -4.63 12.41
CA ASP A 1 -7.41 -4.61 13.42
C ASP A 1 -7.14 -6.07 13.79
N PRO A 2 -6.05 -6.68 13.33
CA PRO A 2 -5.83 -8.12 13.42
C PRO A 2 -5.64 -8.64 14.86
N VAL A 3 -5.57 -7.76 15.87
CA VAL A 3 -5.34 -8.14 17.28
C VAL A 3 -6.54 -7.83 18.19
N GLY A 4 -7.70 -7.47 17.63
CA GLY A 4 -8.82 -6.95 18.43
C GLY A 4 -8.45 -5.58 18.98
N GLY A 5 -8.78 -4.54 18.21
CA GLY A 5 -8.38 -3.18 18.53
C GLY A 5 -8.95 -2.72 19.88
N ASP A 6 -8.18 -1.90 20.58
CA ASP A 6 -8.65 -1.23 21.80
C ASP A 6 -9.98 -0.50 21.52
N SER A 7 -11.05 -0.94 22.16
CA SER A 7 -12.39 -0.36 22.03
C SER A 7 -12.61 0.77 23.03
N SER A 8 -11.68 1.03 23.95
CA SER A 8 -11.83 2.05 25.01
C SER A 8 -11.95 3.47 24.48
N LEU A 9 -11.47 3.72 23.25
CA LEU A 9 -11.56 5.01 22.57
C LEU A 9 -12.91 5.26 21.88
N TYR A 10 -13.83 4.27 21.88
CA TYR A 10 -15.10 4.34 21.17
C TYR A 10 -16.28 4.32 22.15
N LYS A 11 -17.29 5.14 21.86
CA LYS A 11 -18.55 5.13 22.62
C LYS A 11 -19.47 4.02 22.12
N GLU A 12 -19.27 3.59 20.89
CA GLU A 12 -20.00 2.52 20.22
C GLU A 12 -19.45 1.13 20.59
N ASN A 13 -20.33 0.14 20.64
CA ASN A 13 -19.93 -1.26 20.75
C ASN A 13 -19.23 -1.68 19.44
N THR A 14 -17.92 -1.91 19.50
CA THR A 14 -17.15 -2.30 18.31
C THR A 14 -17.41 -3.77 17.97
N VAL A 15 -17.70 -4.05 16.70
CA VAL A 15 -17.75 -5.41 16.13
C VAL A 15 -16.58 -5.58 15.17
N PHE A 16 -15.87 -6.70 15.26
CA PHE A 16 -14.75 -7.03 14.39
C PHE A 16 -15.18 -8.13 13.41
N LEU A 17 -15.09 -7.84 12.10
CA LEU A 17 -15.31 -8.83 11.05
C LEU A 17 -14.03 -9.65 10.83
N GLU A 18 -14.18 -10.94 10.54
CA GLU A 18 -13.07 -11.88 10.36
C GLU A 18 -12.16 -11.49 9.19
N SER A 19 -12.74 -11.09 8.05
CA SER A 19 -12.00 -10.61 6.88
C SER A 19 -11.77 -9.09 6.89
N GLY A 20 -11.90 -8.44 8.05
CA GLY A 20 -11.71 -7.01 8.22
C GLY A 20 -12.90 -6.16 7.74
N SER A 21 -12.85 -4.87 8.04
CA SER A 21 -13.99 -3.94 7.82
C SER A 21 -14.01 -3.26 6.45
N LEU A 22 -12.94 -3.37 5.65
CA LEU A 22 -12.82 -2.69 4.36
C LEU A 22 -13.32 -3.59 3.24
N ILE A 23 -14.28 -3.11 2.45
CA ILE A 23 -14.74 -3.78 1.24
C ILE A 23 -14.00 -3.14 0.06
N LEU A 24 -13.00 -3.85 -0.46
CA LEU A 24 -12.22 -3.45 -1.62
C LEU A 24 -12.37 -4.54 -2.69
N GLY A 25 -12.43 -4.15 -3.95
CA GLY A 25 -12.41 -5.06 -5.08
C GLY A 25 -11.00 -5.21 -5.64
N LEU A 26 -10.78 -6.27 -6.42
CA LEU A 26 -9.62 -6.32 -7.29
C LEU A 26 -9.80 -5.30 -8.44
N PRO A 27 -8.71 -4.71 -8.95
CA PRO A 27 -8.78 -3.84 -10.11
C PRO A 27 -9.35 -4.62 -11.31
N ALA A 28 -10.04 -3.91 -12.20
CA ALA A 28 -10.55 -4.54 -13.42
C ALA A 28 -9.38 -5.12 -14.22
N VAL A 29 -9.47 -6.40 -14.57
CA VAL A 29 -8.51 -7.01 -15.49
C VAL A 29 -8.86 -6.54 -16.88
N ASP A 30 -8.17 -5.50 -17.37
CA ASP A 30 -8.24 -5.17 -18.78
C ASP A 30 -7.52 -6.27 -19.57
N ASP A 31 -8.28 -7.07 -20.33
CA ASP A 31 -7.76 -8.13 -21.22
C ASP A 31 -6.71 -7.60 -22.23
N LYS A 32 -6.69 -6.28 -22.46
CA LYS A 32 -5.71 -5.58 -23.31
C LYS A 32 -4.36 -5.33 -22.63
N SER A 33 -4.27 -5.58 -21.33
CA SER A 33 -3.06 -5.40 -20.50
C SER A 33 -2.29 -6.72 -20.28
N SER A 34 -2.63 -7.76 -21.07
CA SER A 34 -1.87 -9.01 -21.18
C SER A 34 -0.53 -8.85 -21.93
N ALA A 35 -0.12 -7.63 -22.26
CA ALA A 35 1.26 -7.35 -22.63
C ALA A 35 2.12 -7.48 -21.37
N SER A 36 2.78 -8.63 -21.27
CA SER A 36 3.87 -8.94 -20.35
C SER A 36 4.56 -7.70 -19.77
N GLY A 37 4.33 -7.44 -18.47
CA GLY A 37 5.29 -6.76 -17.62
C GLY A 37 6.47 -7.67 -17.27
N GLY A 38 6.84 -8.58 -18.17
CA GLY A 38 8.16 -9.17 -18.14
C GLY A 38 9.13 -8.02 -18.36
N ALA A 39 10.09 -7.87 -17.46
CA ALA A 39 11.27 -7.06 -17.70
C ALA A 39 11.71 -7.25 -19.16
N PRO A 40 12.11 -6.19 -19.89
CA PRO A 40 12.53 -6.34 -21.26
C PRO A 40 13.58 -7.46 -21.32
N GLU A 41 13.25 -8.56 -22.01
CA GLU A 41 14.22 -9.57 -22.43
C GLU A 41 15.07 -8.96 -23.53
N ASN A 42 15.91 -7.98 -23.16
CA ASN A 42 16.98 -7.45 -23.98
C ASN A 42 18.15 -7.15 -23.06
N GLY A 43 19.32 -7.64 -23.47
CA GLY A 43 20.50 -7.81 -22.64
C GLY A 43 20.99 -6.58 -21.90
N SER A 44 21.53 -6.83 -20.71
CA SER A 44 22.68 -6.13 -20.12
C SER A 44 22.58 -4.60 -19.98
N GLU A 45 21.47 -4.09 -19.48
CA GLU A 45 21.48 -2.90 -18.62
C GLU A 45 20.78 -3.29 -17.31
N GLU A 46 21.50 -3.21 -16.18
CA GLU A 46 20.89 -3.40 -14.86
C GLU A 46 19.76 -2.37 -14.73
N ARG A 47 18.50 -2.83 -14.80
CA ARG A 47 17.34 -1.96 -14.65
C ARG A 47 17.46 -1.27 -13.28
N GLN A 48 17.53 0.06 -13.32
CA GLN A 48 17.64 0.90 -12.15
C GLN A 48 16.48 0.62 -11.18
N LEU A 49 16.79 0.29 -9.93
CA LEU A 49 15.77 0.06 -8.90
C LEU A 49 14.89 1.29 -8.74
N THR A 50 13.58 1.12 -8.88
CA THR A 50 12.62 2.22 -8.80
C THR A 50 11.60 1.98 -7.70
N PHE A 51 11.56 2.89 -6.73
CA PHE A 51 10.47 2.97 -5.76
C PHE A 51 9.30 3.73 -6.38
N ALA A 52 8.08 3.26 -6.19
CA ALA A 52 6.87 3.92 -6.68
C ALA A 52 6.00 4.36 -5.50
N ALA A 53 5.47 5.57 -5.55
CA ALA A 53 4.49 6.04 -4.58
C ALA A 53 3.37 6.81 -5.27
N ASP A 54 2.14 6.34 -5.05
CA ASP A 54 0.95 7.13 -5.32
C ASP A 54 0.69 7.98 -4.07
N ALA A 55 1.07 9.26 -4.11
CA ALA A 55 0.94 10.16 -2.97
C ALA A 55 0.64 11.60 -3.43
N PRO A 56 -0.52 12.18 -3.10
CA PRO A 56 -0.77 13.59 -3.34
C PRO A 56 0.08 14.45 -2.40
N LEU A 57 0.27 15.72 -2.76
CA LEU A 57 1.13 16.63 -2.01
C LEU A 57 0.77 16.71 -0.51
N GLY A 58 -0.50 16.56 -0.14
CA GLY A 58 -0.96 16.57 1.25
C GLY A 58 -0.49 15.39 2.10
N GLU A 59 -0.09 14.27 1.49
CA GLU A 59 0.45 13.09 2.18
C GLU A 59 2.00 13.11 2.23
N LEU A 60 2.64 13.98 1.43
CA LEU A 60 4.09 14.19 1.39
C LEU A 60 4.57 15.11 2.52
N THR A 61 4.39 14.65 3.75
CA THR A 61 4.90 15.36 4.94
C THR A 61 6.44 15.34 5.01
N PRO A 62 7.08 16.29 5.71
CA PRO A 62 8.54 16.26 5.91
C PRO A 62 9.05 14.93 6.49
N ASN A 63 8.29 14.27 7.38
CA ASN A 63 8.67 12.98 7.94
C ASN A 63 8.63 11.86 6.88
N THR A 64 7.59 11.83 6.04
CA THR A 64 7.51 10.89 4.90
C THR A 64 8.71 11.09 3.97
N VAL A 65 8.98 12.33 3.58
CA VAL A 65 10.07 12.68 2.65
C VAL A 65 11.43 12.37 3.28
N ALA A 66 11.63 12.62 4.58
CA ALA A 66 12.84 12.26 5.30
C ALA A 66 13.10 10.75 5.28
N ALA A 67 12.07 9.93 5.57
CA ALA A 67 12.19 8.47 5.54
C ALA A 67 12.52 7.96 4.13
N TRP A 68 11.85 8.47 3.10
CA TRP A 68 12.13 8.09 1.71
C TRP A 68 13.51 8.56 1.26
N SER A 69 13.95 9.73 1.69
CA SER A 69 15.30 10.23 1.40
C SER A 69 16.38 9.36 2.04
N ARG A 70 16.16 8.84 3.26
CA ARG A 70 17.07 7.86 3.88
C ARG A 70 17.18 6.58 3.04
N ILE A 71 16.05 6.09 2.50
CA ILE A 71 16.05 4.93 1.59
C ILE A 71 16.85 5.23 0.32
N LEU A 72 16.61 6.38 -0.31
CA LEU A 72 17.33 6.78 -1.53
C LEU A 72 18.83 6.97 -1.28
N HIS A 73 19.24 7.58 -0.16
CA HIS A 73 20.66 7.72 0.21
C HIS A 73 21.34 6.36 0.41
N ALA A 74 20.64 5.38 0.99
CA ALA A 74 21.16 4.03 1.18
C ALA A 74 21.18 3.19 -0.10
N MET A 75 20.39 3.56 -1.11
CA MET A 75 20.35 2.92 -2.43
C MET A 75 20.73 3.95 -3.50
N PRO A 76 22.01 4.33 -3.66
CA PRO A 76 22.43 5.54 -4.40
C PRO A 76 21.95 5.57 -5.86
N ASP A 77 21.85 4.40 -6.50
CA ASP A 77 21.39 4.29 -7.88
C ASP A 77 19.87 4.21 -8.00
N ALA A 78 19.10 4.15 -6.92
CA ALA A 78 17.64 4.02 -7.03
C ALA A 78 16.95 5.34 -7.44
N LYS A 79 15.71 5.25 -7.93
CA LYS A 79 14.84 6.41 -8.14
C LYS A 79 13.55 6.29 -7.36
N LEU A 80 12.85 7.41 -7.18
CA LEU A 80 11.48 7.46 -6.72
C LEU A 80 10.60 8.01 -7.85
N ILE A 81 9.53 7.30 -8.20
CA ILE A 81 8.48 7.81 -9.07
C ILE A 81 7.22 8.16 -8.25
N LEU A 82 6.62 9.30 -8.58
CA LEU A 82 5.37 9.77 -7.98
C LEU A 82 4.26 9.81 -9.01
N ALA A 83 3.08 9.31 -8.64
CA ALA A 83 1.87 9.48 -9.45
C ALA A 83 1.52 10.98 -9.54
N ASN A 84 1.12 11.45 -10.72
CA ASN A 84 0.82 12.86 -10.94
C ASN A 84 -0.52 13.29 -10.32
N HIS A 85 -0.49 13.77 -9.08
CA HIS A 85 -1.59 14.45 -8.38
C HIS A 85 -1.44 15.97 -8.48
N ASP A 86 -1.59 16.52 -9.68
CA ASP A 86 -1.42 17.95 -9.98
C ASP A 86 0.00 18.52 -9.79
N PHE A 87 1.01 17.64 -9.79
CA PHE A 87 2.43 18.02 -9.76
C PHE A 87 2.92 18.66 -11.06
N HIS A 88 2.11 18.62 -12.12
CA HIS A 88 2.39 19.31 -13.38
C HIS A 88 2.21 20.84 -13.30
N THR A 89 1.61 21.36 -12.22
CA THR A 89 1.52 22.81 -11.99
C THR A 89 2.84 23.35 -11.43
N GLU A 90 3.26 24.53 -11.87
CA GLU A 90 4.54 25.14 -11.45
C GLU A 90 4.64 25.28 -9.92
N THR A 91 3.54 25.66 -9.26
CA THR A 91 3.48 25.80 -7.80
C THR A 91 3.70 24.46 -7.07
N ASN A 92 3.03 23.39 -7.50
CA ASN A 92 3.19 22.09 -6.84
C ASN A 92 4.53 21.45 -7.18
N ALA A 93 5.03 21.62 -8.41
CA ALA A 93 6.37 21.20 -8.81
C ALA A 93 7.45 21.87 -7.95
N ALA A 94 7.37 23.20 -7.76
CA ALA A 94 8.30 23.94 -6.92
C ALA A 94 8.30 23.44 -5.47
N ARG A 95 7.12 23.20 -4.89
CA ARG A 95 6.98 22.63 -3.54
C ARG A 95 7.58 21.22 -3.44
N LEU A 96 7.39 20.39 -4.46
CA LEU A 96 7.95 19.05 -4.49
C LEU A 96 9.49 19.11 -4.53
N VAL A 97 10.04 19.98 -5.38
CA VAL A 97 11.50 20.20 -5.48
C VAL A 97 12.06 20.72 -4.16
N GLU A 98 11.38 21.64 -3.48
CA GLU A 98 11.78 22.15 -2.17
C GLU A 98 11.79 21.02 -1.11
N LEU A 99 10.67 20.29 -0.98
CA LEU A 99 10.52 19.20 -0.01
C LEU A 99 11.62 18.14 -0.12
N PHE A 100 11.90 17.65 -1.33
CA PHE A 100 12.96 16.66 -1.56
C PHE A 100 14.36 17.30 -1.67
N GLY A 101 14.42 18.59 -1.98
CA GLY A 101 15.64 19.38 -2.11
C GLY A 101 16.31 19.61 -0.76
N ASP A 102 15.52 19.79 0.31
CA ASP A 102 16.00 19.88 1.70
C ASP A 102 16.82 18.64 2.12
N PHE A 103 16.59 17.50 1.46
CA PHE A 103 17.32 16.25 1.69
C PHE A 103 18.32 15.90 0.58
N GLY A 104 18.47 16.77 -0.44
CA GLY A 104 19.43 16.59 -1.53
C GLY A 104 19.07 15.53 -2.57
N VAL A 105 17.80 15.07 -2.61
CA VAL A 105 17.37 13.94 -3.47
C VAL A 105 16.34 14.32 -4.54
N ALA A 106 15.97 15.60 -4.66
CA ALA A 106 14.98 16.06 -5.65
C ALA A 106 15.29 15.60 -7.09
N HIS A 107 16.57 15.54 -7.46
CA HIS A 107 17.02 15.09 -8.79
C HIS A 107 16.79 13.59 -9.08
N ARG A 108 16.31 12.81 -8.09
CA ARG A 108 16.01 11.38 -8.18
C ARG A 108 14.51 11.10 -8.10
N VAL A 109 13.69 12.15 -8.08
CA VAL A 109 12.24 12.06 -8.01
C VAL A 109 11.66 12.42 -9.37
N ASP A 110 11.03 11.44 -10.02
CA ASP A 110 10.35 11.62 -11.30
C ASP A 110 8.83 11.61 -11.08
N VAL A 111 8.09 12.45 -11.80
CA VAL A 111 6.61 12.47 -11.76
C VAL A 111 6.07 11.81 -13.01
N ILE A 112 5.23 10.78 -12.82
CA ILE A 112 4.67 9.98 -13.92
C ILE A 112 3.18 10.29 -14.06
N LYS A 113 2.78 10.63 -15.29
CA LYS A 113 1.37 10.84 -15.65
C LYS A 113 0.84 9.55 -16.30
N GLU A 114 0.34 8.66 -15.46
CA GLU A 114 -0.37 7.44 -15.87
C GLU A 114 -1.70 7.38 -15.10
N PRO A 115 -2.85 7.49 -15.77
CA PRO A 115 -4.15 7.50 -15.11
C PRO A 115 -4.60 6.13 -14.59
N ASP A 116 -4.08 5.02 -15.12
CA ASP A 116 -4.38 3.69 -14.59
C ASP A 116 -3.46 3.37 -13.39
N PRO A 117 -4.02 3.19 -12.18
CA PRO A 117 -3.20 3.00 -10.97
C PRO A 117 -2.29 1.77 -11.05
N VAL A 118 -2.79 0.67 -11.60
CA VAL A 118 -2.01 -0.58 -11.73
C VAL A 118 -0.88 -0.40 -12.74
N ALA A 119 -1.14 0.23 -13.89
CA ALA A 119 -0.14 0.53 -14.90
C ALA A 119 0.93 1.49 -14.36
N PHE A 120 0.56 2.47 -13.53
CA PHE A 120 1.52 3.34 -12.85
C PHE A 120 2.51 2.52 -12.02
N PHE A 121 2.02 1.58 -11.20
CA PHE A 121 2.90 0.78 -10.34
C PHE A 121 3.84 -0.13 -11.12
N ARG A 122 3.53 -0.52 -12.36
CA ARG A 122 4.43 -1.32 -13.21
C ARG A 122 5.72 -0.60 -13.61
N PHE A 123 5.78 0.73 -13.48
CA PHE A 123 7.03 1.47 -13.66
C PHE A 123 8.00 1.29 -12.48
N GLY A 124 7.53 0.85 -11.31
CA GLY A 124 8.33 0.61 -10.12
C GLY A 124 8.68 -0.87 -9.88
N ASP A 125 9.43 -1.08 -8.81
CA ASP A 125 9.82 -2.40 -8.28
C ASP A 125 9.34 -2.61 -6.83
N ILE A 126 9.10 -1.52 -6.08
CA ILE A 126 8.64 -1.53 -4.69
C ILE A 126 7.70 -0.34 -4.49
N CYS A 127 6.53 -0.56 -3.88
CA CYS A 127 5.61 0.50 -3.50
C CYS A 127 5.97 1.06 -2.11
N LEU A 128 6.10 2.38 -1.98
CA LEU A 128 6.28 3.07 -0.70
C LEU A 128 4.99 3.81 -0.36
N LEU A 129 4.34 3.45 0.76
CA LEU A 129 3.22 4.22 1.27
C LEU A 129 3.71 5.43 2.08
N PRO A 130 3.02 6.58 2.01
CA PRO A 130 3.27 7.67 2.93
C PRO A 130 3.11 7.23 4.39
N LEU A 131 3.87 7.83 5.31
CA LEU A 131 3.78 7.51 6.75
C LEU A 131 2.37 7.78 7.32
N HIS A 132 1.64 8.68 6.66
CA HIS A 132 0.24 8.96 6.92
C HIS A 132 -0.55 8.91 5.61
N THR A 133 -1.28 7.82 5.40
CA THR A 133 -2.21 7.67 4.27
C THR A 133 -3.53 7.07 4.75
N LEU A 134 -4.62 7.49 4.11
CA LEU A 134 -5.97 6.98 4.33
C LEU A 134 -6.49 6.20 3.10
N ARG A 135 -5.59 5.80 2.21
CA ARG A 135 -5.90 5.22 0.91
C ARG A 135 -5.44 3.75 0.84
N PRO A 136 -6.23 2.82 1.42
CA PRO A 136 -5.89 1.39 1.40
C PRO A 136 -6.03 0.75 0.01
N ASP A 137 -6.72 1.40 -0.91
CA ASP A 137 -6.84 1.04 -2.33
C ASP A 137 -5.48 0.91 -3.03
N ILE A 138 -4.54 1.80 -2.70
CA ILE A 138 -3.17 1.78 -3.24
C ILE A 138 -2.47 0.44 -2.99
N VAL A 139 -2.73 -0.18 -1.84
CA VAL A 139 -2.17 -1.51 -1.51
C VAL A 139 -2.61 -2.52 -2.55
N VAL A 140 -3.89 -2.51 -2.92
CA VAL A 140 -4.46 -3.47 -3.86
C VAL A 140 -3.90 -3.22 -5.26
N ASP A 141 -3.82 -1.96 -5.70
CA ASP A 141 -3.28 -1.60 -7.01
C ASP A 141 -1.80 -1.99 -7.16
N ALA A 142 -0.97 -1.69 -6.15
CA ALA A 142 0.43 -2.04 -6.14
C ALA A 142 0.67 -3.56 -6.13
N LEU A 143 -0.10 -4.30 -5.31
CA LEU A 143 -0.03 -5.76 -5.29
C LEU A 143 -0.50 -6.37 -6.62
N ALA A 144 -1.55 -5.82 -7.23
CA ALA A 144 -2.04 -6.25 -8.55
C ALA A 144 -1.02 -5.97 -9.66
N ALA A 145 -0.19 -4.94 -9.50
CA ALA A 145 0.95 -4.65 -10.37
C ALA A 145 2.19 -5.54 -10.09
N GLY A 146 2.15 -6.40 -9.07
CA GLY A 146 3.25 -7.30 -8.72
C GLY A 146 4.25 -6.75 -7.71
N LEU A 147 4.01 -5.56 -7.15
CA LEU A 147 4.98 -4.87 -6.29
C LEU A 147 4.78 -5.24 -4.82
N PRO A 148 5.85 -5.51 -4.05
CA PRO A 148 5.75 -5.48 -2.60
C PRO A 148 5.46 -4.06 -2.11
N VAL A 149 4.68 -3.95 -1.04
CA VAL A 149 4.26 -2.68 -0.46
C VAL A 149 4.96 -2.47 0.88
N ILE A 150 5.60 -1.33 1.08
CA ILE A 150 6.15 -0.94 2.37
C ILE A 150 5.14 -0.02 3.05
N CYS A 151 4.55 -0.51 4.14
CA CYS A 151 3.46 0.15 4.85
C CYS A 151 3.88 0.49 6.29
N PRO A 152 3.66 1.72 6.77
CA PRO A 152 3.72 1.99 8.21
C PRO A 152 2.55 1.27 8.91
N ALA A 153 2.77 0.79 10.14
CA ALA A 153 1.70 0.15 10.93
C ALA A 153 0.59 1.13 11.30
N GLY A 154 0.93 2.41 11.47
CA GLY A 154 0.01 3.44 11.93
C GLY A 154 -0.33 3.33 13.42
N THR A 155 -0.53 4.48 14.06
CA THR A 155 -0.83 4.55 15.50
C THR A 155 -2.33 4.64 15.81
N GLY A 156 -3.20 4.88 14.81
CA GLY A 156 -4.66 5.00 14.97
C GLY A 156 -5.44 4.17 13.95
N ARG A 157 -6.74 3.95 14.17
CA ARG A 157 -7.56 3.09 13.29
C ARG A 157 -7.55 3.55 11.82
N HIS A 158 -7.63 4.86 11.58
CA HIS A 158 -7.65 5.42 10.22
C HIS A 158 -6.33 5.19 9.46
N THR A 159 -5.19 5.28 10.15
CA THR A 159 -3.87 5.04 9.54
C THR A 159 -3.49 3.56 9.47
N ARG A 160 -4.28 2.67 10.07
CA ARG A 160 -4.11 1.21 10.05
C ARG A 160 -4.83 0.52 8.90
N GLN A 161 -5.57 1.24 8.06
CA GLN A 161 -6.38 0.64 7.00
C GLN A 161 -5.54 -0.14 6.00
N ALA A 162 -4.49 0.48 5.44
CA ALA A 162 -3.56 -0.17 4.51
C ALA A 162 -2.85 -1.39 5.13
N GLY A 163 -2.31 -1.22 6.34
CA GLY A 163 -1.67 -2.32 7.07
C GLY A 163 -2.65 -3.46 7.39
N SER A 164 -3.91 -3.14 7.68
CA SER A 164 -4.97 -4.13 7.90
C SER A 164 -5.24 -4.94 6.64
N VAL A 165 -5.26 -4.33 5.45
CA VAL A 165 -5.38 -5.08 4.18
C VAL A 165 -4.23 -6.08 4.06
N LEU A 166 -2.98 -5.63 4.22
CA LEU A 166 -1.81 -6.50 4.17
C LEU A 166 -1.88 -7.64 5.18
N CYS A 167 -2.35 -7.40 6.40
CA CYS A 167 -2.51 -8.45 7.41
C CYS A 167 -3.56 -9.50 7.03
N HIS A 168 -4.73 -9.12 6.50
CA HIS A 168 -5.75 -10.09 6.07
C HIS A 168 -5.32 -10.87 4.83
N LEU A 169 -4.44 -10.30 4.00
CA LEU A 169 -3.80 -11.01 2.91
C LEU A 169 -2.63 -11.89 3.38
N GLY A 170 -2.30 -11.90 4.69
CA GLY A 170 -1.19 -12.65 5.27
C GLY A 170 0.20 -12.07 4.95
N LEU A 171 0.26 -10.82 4.50
CA LEU A 171 1.48 -10.10 4.10
C LEU A 171 2.00 -9.17 5.21
N GLY A 172 1.27 -9.01 6.30
CA GLY A 172 1.59 -8.07 7.38
C GLY A 172 3.01 -8.18 7.92
N GLY A 173 3.51 -9.41 8.13
CA GLY A 173 4.86 -9.63 8.69
C GLY A 173 6.01 -9.19 7.78
N ASP A 174 5.78 -9.13 6.46
CA ASP A 174 6.81 -8.83 5.46
C ASP A 174 6.70 -7.42 4.87
N MET A 175 5.62 -6.70 5.19
CA MET A 175 5.24 -5.46 4.51
C MET A 175 4.79 -4.34 5.45
N VAL A 176 4.58 -4.62 6.73
CA VAL A 176 4.12 -3.64 7.72
C VAL A 176 5.22 -3.37 8.76
N ALA A 177 5.66 -2.12 8.83
CA ALA A 177 6.68 -1.68 9.77
C ALA A 177 6.08 -0.96 10.97
N SER A 178 6.47 -1.36 12.18
CA SER A 178 5.94 -0.77 13.42
C SER A 178 6.57 0.59 13.81
N THR A 179 7.70 0.94 13.20
CA THR A 179 8.43 2.20 13.46
C THR A 179 8.97 2.78 12.15
N ASP A 180 9.28 4.07 12.14
CA ASP A 180 9.86 4.74 10.97
C ASP A 180 11.23 4.16 10.58
N ASP A 181 12.05 3.78 11.57
CA ASP A 181 13.31 3.08 11.30
C ASP A 181 13.07 1.68 10.72
N GLY A 182 12.10 0.95 11.27
CA GLY A 182 11.68 -0.34 10.73
C GLY A 182 11.14 -0.22 9.30
N TYR A 183 10.48 0.88 8.97
CA TYR A 183 9.97 1.16 7.62
C TYR A 183 11.12 1.31 6.62
N VAL A 184 12.17 2.05 6.99
CA VAL A 184 13.37 2.20 6.17
C VAL A 184 14.09 0.85 6.02
N GLU A 185 14.33 0.12 7.10
CA GLU A 185 14.99 -1.19 7.03
C GLU A 185 14.20 -2.21 6.21
N LEU A 186 12.86 -2.20 6.31
CA LEU A 186 12.00 -3.06 5.53
C LEU A 186 12.09 -2.76 4.03
N ALA A 187 12.05 -1.48 3.66
CA ALA A 187 12.25 -1.03 2.28
C ALA A 187 13.63 -1.45 1.75
N LEU A 188 14.69 -1.30 2.54
CA LEU A 188 16.04 -1.70 2.15
C LEU A 188 16.20 -3.22 2.03
N GLY A 189 15.54 -4.00 2.88
CA GLY A 189 15.49 -5.45 2.77
C GLY A 189 14.88 -5.91 1.44
N TRP A 190 13.76 -5.30 1.05
CA TRP A 190 13.15 -5.55 -0.26
C TRP A 190 14.00 -5.03 -1.41
N ALA A 191 14.65 -3.88 -1.27
CA ALA A 191 15.50 -3.26 -2.28
C ALA A 191 16.74 -4.07 -2.63
N ARG A 192 17.33 -4.76 -1.65
CA ARG A 192 18.57 -5.53 -1.81
C ARG A 192 18.37 -6.94 -2.37
N ASP A 193 17.16 -7.49 -2.29
CA ASP A 193 16.87 -8.87 -2.74
C ASP A 193 15.98 -8.88 -3.98
N GLU A 194 16.61 -8.78 -5.16
CA GLU A 194 15.91 -8.84 -6.45
C GLU A 194 15.19 -10.18 -6.66
N ARG A 195 15.81 -11.29 -6.24
CA ARG A 195 15.20 -12.62 -6.37
C ARG A 195 13.89 -12.68 -5.60
N ARG A 196 13.87 -12.19 -4.35
CA ARG A 196 12.66 -12.09 -3.53
C ARG A 196 11.59 -11.24 -4.21
N ARG A 197 11.94 -10.09 -4.81
CA ARG A 197 10.97 -9.25 -5.55
C ARG A 197 10.37 -9.99 -6.75
N ARG A 198 11.19 -10.69 -7.54
CA ARG A 198 10.72 -11.45 -8.71
C ARG A 198 9.80 -12.61 -8.31
N GLU A 199 10.19 -13.38 -7.28
CA GLU A 199 9.37 -14.47 -6.76
C GLU A 199 8.03 -13.95 -6.20
N PHE A 200 8.07 -12.84 -5.47
CA PHE A 200 6.86 -12.20 -4.96
C PHE A 200 5.93 -11.75 -6.09
N GLY A 201 6.45 -11.00 -7.07
CA GLY A 201 5.66 -10.51 -8.20
C GLY A 201 5.06 -11.64 -9.04
N GLY A 202 5.76 -12.77 -9.19
CA GLY A 202 5.25 -13.95 -9.88
C GLY A 202 4.13 -14.70 -9.15
N GLY A 203 4.04 -14.59 -7.81
CA GLY A 203 3.06 -15.31 -7.00
C GLY A 203 1.91 -14.47 -6.44
N VAL A 204 2.05 -13.15 -6.37
CA VAL A 204 1.06 -12.29 -5.70
C VAL A 204 -0.30 -12.29 -6.41
N GLY A 205 -0.36 -12.44 -7.73
CA GLY A 205 -1.63 -12.49 -8.48
C GLY A 205 -2.54 -13.64 -8.04
N GLU A 206 -2.01 -14.86 -7.94
CA GLU A 206 -2.75 -16.03 -7.45
C GLU A 206 -3.19 -15.85 -5.99
N ARG A 207 -2.32 -15.24 -5.18
CA ARG A 207 -2.65 -14.91 -3.78
C ARG A 207 -3.81 -13.93 -3.67
N LEU A 208 -3.87 -12.92 -4.52
CA LEU A 208 -4.98 -11.95 -4.56
C LEU A 208 -6.29 -12.62 -5.01
N GLN A 209 -6.24 -13.44 -6.07
CA GLN A 209 -7.43 -14.12 -6.60
C GLN A 209 -8.03 -15.15 -5.63
N SER A 210 -7.19 -15.80 -4.82
CA SER A 210 -7.61 -16.82 -3.86
C SER A 210 -7.98 -16.26 -2.47
N ALA A 211 -7.74 -14.97 -2.21
CA ALA A 211 -7.94 -14.40 -0.89
C ALA A 211 -9.44 -14.18 -0.58
N PRO A 212 -9.96 -14.74 0.55
CA PRO A 212 -11.34 -14.50 0.98
C PRO A 212 -11.69 -13.02 1.17
N PHE A 213 -10.67 -12.18 1.40
CA PHE A 213 -10.82 -10.73 1.50
C PHE A 213 -11.53 -10.11 0.29
N PHE A 214 -11.31 -10.65 -0.92
CA PHE A 214 -11.92 -10.16 -2.17
C PHE A 214 -13.15 -10.95 -2.62
N ASP A 215 -13.57 -12.00 -1.89
CA ASP A 215 -14.74 -12.79 -2.24
C ASP A 215 -16.03 -12.13 -1.71
N PRO A 216 -16.89 -11.54 -2.56
CA PRO A 216 -18.07 -10.82 -2.10
C PRO A 216 -19.07 -11.71 -1.35
N ALA A 217 -19.14 -13.02 -1.67
CA ALA A 217 -20.05 -13.93 -0.98
C ALA A 217 -19.57 -14.24 0.44
N VAL A 218 -18.26 -14.45 0.62
CA VAL A 218 -17.66 -14.60 1.96
C VAL A 218 -17.90 -13.33 2.78
N ARG A 219 -17.61 -12.15 2.20
CA ARG A 219 -17.80 -10.86 2.88
C ARG A 219 -19.26 -10.63 3.26
N ALA A 220 -20.21 -10.89 2.36
CA ALA A 220 -21.63 -10.75 2.65
C ALA A 220 -22.07 -11.66 3.80
N SER A 221 -21.66 -12.93 3.79
CA SER A 221 -21.99 -13.88 4.85
C SER A 221 -21.44 -13.46 6.23
N GLU A 222 -20.22 -12.90 6.28
CA GLU A 222 -19.66 -12.36 7.52
C GLU A 222 -20.49 -11.20 8.08
N LEU A 223 -20.91 -10.26 7.22
CA LEU A 223 -21.77 -9.15 7.63
C LEU A 223 -23.14 -9.63 8.12
N GLU A 224 -23.77 -10.58 7.42
CA GLU A 224 -25.06 -11.15 7.80
C GLU A 224 -25.00 -11.79 9.19
N LYS A 225 -23.95 -12.59 9.46
CA LYS A 225 -23.72 -13.19 10.79
C LYS A 225 -23.56 -12.13 11.87
N ALA A 226 -22.80 -11.06 11.58
CA ALA A 226 -22.60 -9.96 12.52
C ALA A 226 -23.93 -9.24 12.84
N PHE A 227 -24.74 -8.95 11.81
CA PHE A 227 -26.06 -8.33 12.00
C PHE A 227 -27.02 -9.25 12.77
N GLU A 228 -27.05 -10.55 12.45
CA GLU A 228 -27.89 -11.51 13.16
C GLU A 228 -27.51 -11.60 14.66
N SER A 229 -26.22 -11.61 14.97
CA SER A 229 -25.73 -11.60 16.36
C SER A 229 -26.17 -10.34 17.11
N LEU A 230 -26.00 -9.16 16.50
CA LEU A 230 -26.42 -7.89 17.11
C LEU A 230 -27.94 -7.82 17.32
N TRP A 231 -28.70 -8.32 16.34
CA TRP A 231 -30.16 -8.39 16.44
C TRP A 231 -30.60 -9.26 17.62
N ARG A 232 -30.06 -10.48 17.75
CA ARG A 232 -30.38 -11.40 18.85
C ARG A 232 -30.08 -10.78 20.21
N GLN A 233 -28.90 -10.17 20.37
CA GLN A 233 -28.51 -9.48 21.61
C GLN A 233 -29.51 -8.36 21.98
N THR A 234 -29.96 -7.59 20.98
CA THR A 234 -30.92 -6.51 21.20
C THR A 234 -32.29 -7.05 21.63
N CYS A 235 -32.75 -8.15 21.02
CA CYS A 235 -33.99 -8.80 21.42
C CYS A 235 -33.94 -9.34 22.86
N GLU A 236 -32.81 -9.94 23.26
CA GLU A 236 -32.61 -10.46 24.62
C GLU A 236 -32.60 -9.34 25.67
N MET A 237 -31.96 -8.22 25.36
CA MET A 237 -31.97 -7.03 26.23
C MET A 237 -33.36 -6.41 26.37
N ALA A 238 -34.18 -6.44 25.31
CA ALA A 238 -35.55 -5.92 25.35
C ALA A 238 -36.53 -6.84 26.10
N ALA A 239 -36.19 -8.13 26.23
CA ALA A 239 -36.99 -9.13 26.95
C ALA A 239 -36.65 -9.24 28.45
N SER A 240 -35.55 -8.60 28.90
CA SER A 240 -35.10 -8.54 30.30
C SER A 240 -35.58 -7.27 30.99
#